data_AF-A0A225VCA2-F1
#
_entry.id   AF-A0A225VCA2-F1
#
_cell.length_a   1.000
_cell.length_b   1.000
_cell.length_c   1.000
_cell.angle_alpha   90.00
_cell.angle_beta   90.00
_cell.angle_gamma   90.00
#
_symmetry.space_group_name_H-M   'P 1'
#
loop_
_entity.id
_entity.type
_entity.pdbx_description
1 polymer ?
#
loop_
_entity_poly.entity_id
_entity_poly.type
_entity_poly.pdbx_seq_one_letter_code
_entity_poly.pdbx_strand_id
1 'polypeptide(L)' 'SKLLNQRLVMRGLVRFDWDNNTNRMAGIHSQSDLLTPMLRRLGSLQDVSRAFNGALVTPTGRLLSGRKRN' A
#
# COMPACT_ATOMS: atom_id res chain seq x y z
N SER A 1 -14.56 1.30 -16.02
CA SER A 1 -13.11 1.02 -15.89
C SER A 1 -12.93 -0.41 -15.35
N LYS A 2 -11.77 -1.06 -15.56
CA LYS A 2 -11.52 -2.45 -15.10
C LYS A 2 -11.56 -2.64 -13.57
N LEU A 3 -11.49 -1.55 -12.78
CA LEU A 3 -11.46 -1.58 -11.31
C LEU A 3 -12.80 -1.21 -10.66
N LEU A 4 -13.75 -0.62 -11.41
CA LEU A 4 -15.04 -0.21 -10.85
C LEU A 4 -15.84 -1.45 -10.40
N ASN A 5 -16.36 -1.41 -9.18
CA ASN A 5 -17.12 -2.49 -8.55
C ASN A 5 -16.35 -3.82 -8.45
N GLN A 6 -15.02 -3.75 -8.25
CA GLN A 6 -14.19 -4.94 -8.11
C GLN A 6 -13.66 -5.08 -6.69
N ARG A 7 -13.73 -6.30 -6.16
CA ARG A 7 -13.10 -6.66 -4.90
C ARG A 7 -11.68 -7.15 -5.16
N LEU A 8 -10.69 -6.43 -4.63
CA LEU A 8 -9.30 -6.87 -4.60
C LEU A 8 -9.02 -7.49 -3.23
N VAL A 9 -8.60 -8.75 -3.22
CA VAL A 9 -8.16 -9.45 -2.00
C VAL A 9 -6.65 -9.56 -2.04
N MET A 10 -6.00 -9.11 -0.97
CA MET A 10 -4.54 -9.13 -0.82
C MET A 10 -4.16 -9.67 0.56
N ARG A 11 -2.98 -10.28 0.63
CA ARG A 11 -2.33 -10.61 1.90
C ARG A 11 -1.45 -9.44 2.32
N GLY A 12 -1.46 -9.13 3.61
CA GLY A 12 -0.64 -8.08 4.20
C GLY A 12 -0.10 -8.47 5.56
N LEU A 13 0.90 -7.72 5.99
CA LEU A 13 1.54 -7.79 7.28
C LEU A 13 1.58 -6.38 7.88
N VAL A 14 1.29 -6.28 9.17
CA VAL A 14 1.49 -5.06 9.93
C VAL A 14 2.40 -5.37 11.10
N ARG A 15 3.48 -4.60 11.22
CA ARG A 15 4.40 -4.64 12.36
C ARG A 15 4.22 -3.36 13.16
N PHE A 16 4.07 -3.52 14.47
CA PHE A 16 4.02 -2.44 15.43
C PHE A 16 5.34 -2.40 16.17
N ASP A 17 6.01 -1.25 16.13
CA ASP A 17 7.26 -1.05 16.81
C ASP A 17 6.96 -0.32 18.13
N TRP A 18 7.38 -0.92 19.23
CA TRP A 18 7.17 -0.41 20.59
C TRP A 18 8.50 0.06 21.20
N ASP A 19 8.51 1.24 21.79
CA ASP A 19 9.66 1.77 22.53
C ASP A 19 9.43 1.60 24.03
N ASN A 20 10.21 0.71 24.63
CA ASN A 20 10.17 0.42 26.06
C ASN A 20 10.68 1.59 26.93
N ASN A 21 11.53 2.47 26.40
CA ASN A 21 12.09 3.59 27.16
C ASN A 21 11.05 4.70 27.38
N THR A 22 10.24 4.97 26.35
CA THR A 22 9.15 5.96 26.44
C THR A 22 7.79 5.34 26.77
N ASN A 23 7.72 4.00 26.81
CA ASN A 23 6.52 3.18 26.98
C ASN A 23 5.41 3.57 25.99
N ARG A 24 5.80 3.80 24.72
CA ARG A 24 4.93 4.29 23.65
C ARG A 24 5.19 3.54 22.35
N MET A 25 4.23 3.60 21.44
CA MET A 25 4.43 3.17 20.06
C MET A 25 5.47 4.05 19.37
N ALA A 26 6.50 3.43 18.80
CA ALA A 26 7.54 4.07 18.02
C ALA A 26 7.21 4.11 16.52
N GLY A 27 6.43 3.15 16.02
CA GLY A 27 6.13 3.09 14.60
C GLY A 27 5.09 2.04 14.22
N ILE A 28 4.55 2.21 13.01
CA ILE A 28 3.71 1.25 12.32
C ILE A 28 4.32 1.02 10.94
N HIS A 29 4.61 -0.22 10.63
CA HIS A 29 5.08 -0.63 9.31
C HIS A 29 4.07 -1.58 8.69
N SER A 30 3.51 -1.20 7.55
CA SER A 30 2.61 -2.05 6.77
C SER A 30 3.23 -2.43 5.43
N GLN A 31 2.97 -3.66 5.03
CA GLN A 31 3.28 -4.18 3.71
C GLN A 31 2.15 -5.09 3.24
N SER A 32 1.80 -5.02 1.96
CA SER A 32 0.83 -5.92 1.35
C SER A 32 1.15 -6.19 -0.12
N ASP A 33 0.57 -7.25 -0.67
CA ASP A 33 0.71 -7.56 -2.09
C ASP A 33 -0.46 -6.96 -2.88
N LEU A 34 -0.39 -5.66 -3.19
CA LEU A 34 -1.35 -4.99 -4.07
C LEU A 34 -1.04 -5.25 -5.55
N LEU A 35 0.23 -5.50 -5.88
CA LEU A 35 0.68 -5.71 -7.26
C LEU A 35 -0.01 -6.93 -7.89
N THR A 36 -0.01 -8.09 -7.21
CA THR A 36 -0.60 -9.31 -7.76
C THR A 36 -2.08 -9.19 -8.12
N PRO A 37 -2.99 -8.73 -7.22
CA PRO A 37 -4.40 -8.61 -7.56
C PRO A 37 -4.66 -7.51 -8.60
N MET A 38 -3.86 -6.43 -8.62
CA MET A 38 -3.96 -5.39 -9.64
C MET A 38 -3.54 -5.89 -11.02
N LEU A 39 -2.43 -6.62 -11.11
CA LEU A 39 -1.94 -7.19 -12.36
C LEU A 39 -2.91 -8.23 -12.91
N ARG A 40 -3.44 -9.11 -12.04
CA ARG A 40 -4.48 -10.08 -12.42
C ARG A 40 -5.73 -9.39 -12.98
N ARG A 41 -6.09 -8.22 -12.45
CA ARG A 41 -7.29 -7.49 -12.86
C ARG A 41 -7.10 -6.64 -14.11
N LEU A 42 -5.94 -6.00 -14.26
CA LEU A 42 -5.66 -5.07 -15.34
C LEU A 42 -5.05 -5.75 -16.57
N GLY A 43 -4.31 -6.83 -16.36
CA GLY A 43 -3.71 -7.66 -17.42
C GLY A 43 -2.39 -7.13 -17.97
N SER A 44 -1.89 -5.98 -17.49
CA SER A 44 -0.60 -5.43 -17.92
C SER A 44 0.06 -4.60 -16.81
N LEU A 45 1.40 -4.63 -16.75
CA LEU A 45 2.17 -3.77 -15.85
C LEU A 45 2.03 -2.28 -16.20
N GLN A 46 1.80 -1.95 -17.48
CA GLN A 46 1.60 -0.57 -17.92
C GLN A 46 0.30 0.01 -17.33
N ASP A 47 -0.79 -0.75 -17.34
CA ASP A 47 -2.05 -0.31 -16.74
C ASP A 47 -1.97 -0.26 -15.21
N VAL A 48 -1.23 -1.18 -14.59
CA VAL A 48 -0.92 -1.11 -13.14
C VAL A 48 -0.16 0.17 -12.83
N SER A 49 0.90 0.49 -13.59
CA SER A 49 1.67 1.72 -13.40
C SER A 49 0.80 2.98 -13.53
N ARG A 50 -0.15 2.99 -14.46
CA ARG A 50 -1.11 4.10 -14.60
C ARG A 50 -2.03 4.21 -13.39
N ALA A 51 -2.50 3.07 -12.85
CA ALA A 51 -3.37 3.06 -11.67
C ALA A 51 -2.66 3.55 -10.39
N PHE A 52 -1.34 3.35 -10.29
CA PHE A 52 -0.53 3.84 -9.17
C PHE A 52 0.07 5.24 -9.42
N ASN A 53 -0.11 5.82 -10.60
CA ASN A 53 0.39 7.16 -10.88
C ASN A 53 -0.34 8.20 -10.02
N GLY A 54 0.39 8.86 -9.12
CA GLY A 54 -0.17 9.80 -8.15
C GLY A 54 -0.90 9.13 -6.97
N ALA A 55 -0.86 7.80 -6.84
CA ALA A 55 -1.45 7.11 -5.70
C ALA A 55 -0.63 7.34 -4.42
N LEU A 56 -1.32 7.44 -3.27
CA LEU A 56 -0.69 7.56 -1.95
C LEU A 56 -0.31 6.21 -1.33
N VAL A 57 -0.35 5.14 -2.13
CA VAL A 57 0.01 3.80 -1.72
C VAL A 57 0.88 3.18 -2.80
N THR A 58 1.92 2.45 -2.40
CA THR A 58 2.78 1.73 -3.34
C THR A 58 2.15 0.40 -3.76
N PRO A 59 2.62 -0.25 -4.85
CA PRO A 59 2.22 -1.62 -5.20
C PRO A 59 2.53 -2.67 -4.12
N THR A 60 3.39 -2.33 -3.15
CA THR A 60 3.71 -3.13 -1.96
C THR A 60 2.87 -2.77 -0.74
N GLY A 61 1.79 -1.99 -0.90
CA GLY A 61 0.88 -1.67 0.19
C GLY A 61 1.37 -0.63 1.19
N ARG A 62 2.56 -0.06 0.97
CA ARG A 62 3.10 0.97 1.84
C ARG A 62 2.36 2.28 1.57
N LEU A 63 1.82 2.87 2.63
CA LEU A 63 1.28 4.22 2.55
C LEU A 63 2.42 5.22 2.43
N LEU A 64 2.35 6.07 1.42
CA LEU A 64 3.24 7.20 1.29
C LEU A 64 2.76 8.27 2.27
N SER A 65 3.53 8.49 3.34
CA SER A 65 3.21 9.57 4.27
C SER A 65 3.33 10.89 3.50
N GLY A 66 2.20 11.61 3.37
CA GLY A 66 2.19 12.97 2.87
C GLY A 66 2.89 13.89 3.85
N ARG A 67 4.21 14.01 3.78
CA ARG A 67 4.98 14.99 4.55
C ARG A 67 5.38 16.13 3.63
N LYS A 68 4.44 17.04 3.35
CA LYS A 68 4.80 18.45 3.25
C LYS A 68 4.87 18.96 4.68
N ARG A 69 6.05 18.88 5.29
CA ARG A 69 6.38 19.78 6.39
C ARG A 69 6.99 21.01 5.72
N ASN A 70 6.25 22.12 5.76
CA ASN A 70 6.80 23.46 5.59
C ASN A 70 7.87 23.70 6.66
#